data_AF-A0A1K2FIL9-F1
#
_entry.id   AF-A0A1K2FIL9-F1
#
_cell.length_a   1.000
_cell.length_b   1.000
_cell.length_c   1.000
_cell.angle_alpha   90.00
_cell.angle_beta   90.00
_cell.angle_gamma   90.00
#
_symmetry.space_group_name_H-M   'P 1'
#
loop_
_entity.id
_entity.type
_entity.pdbx_description
1 polymer ?
#
loop_
_entity_poly.entity_id
_entity_poly.type
_entity_poly.pdbx_seq_one_letter_code
_entity_poly.pdbx_strand_id
1 'polypeptide(L)'
;MSVTSEEQRPATAVQAIPDDLADPASGLAPAGWRRRAEHRFEIDARYDSGDQPLVLAHAVRLAALAVAHEAYRVPRGHHCVFRSLSCAPAEPGPLALPPGTPITIGLDCLDPDLRRGQLVGAGFRGEVRTEDRSLGTGQVDFAFLSPAVYRFVRGTPGQAAPDAPPWTGSSAQEFRPRPDQLTFRGAPVDHIPGMTLAEALLEMVRDQTGGARVTHFSSTFTGYTVPDTPCSLRLRPADADGTRRYEVLAVQSGRTVCTGTAVVT
;
A
#
# COMPACT_ATOMS: atom_id res chain seq x y z
N MET A 1 -21.47 31.99 -29.52
CA MET A 1 -20.91 30.81 -28.84
C MET A 1 -20.00 31.32 -27.75
N SER A 2 -20.48 31.33 -26.52
CA SER A 2 -19.74 31.87 -25.37
C SER A 2 -18.97 30.72 -24.72
N VAL A 3 -17.65 30.80 -24.76
CA VAL A 3 -16.74 29.90 -24.07
C VAL A 3 -16.91 30.14 -22.57
N THR A 4 -17.47 29.15 -21.87
CA THR A 4 -17.51 29.11 -20.40
C THR A 4 -16.08 29.13 -19.90
N SER A 5 -15.70 30.25 -19.25
CA SER A 5 -14.47 30.35 -18.48
C SER A 5 -14.54 29.35 -17.34
N GLU A 6 -13.61 28.40 -17.34
CA GLU A 6 -13.39 27.46 -16.24
C GLU A 6 -12.97 28.28 -15.02
N GLU A 7 -13.87 28.36 -14.03
CA GLU A 7 -13.66 29.14 -12.83
C GLU A 7 -12.53 28.50 -12.01
N GLN A 8 -11.33 29.05 -12.16
CA GLN A 8 -10.13 28.64 -11.44
C GLN A 8 -10.34 28.89 -9.94
N ARG A 9 -10.85 27.87 -9.23
CA ARG A 9 -10.90 27.89 -7.76
C ARG A 9 -9.49 28.17 -7.23
N PRO A 10 -9.32 29.06 -6.23
CA PRO A 10 -8.01 29.37 -5.68
C PRO A 10 -7.34 28.09 -5.18
N ALA A 11 -6.08 27.90 -5.55
CA ALA A 11 -5.30 26.76 -5.07
C ALA A 11 -5.25 26.79 -3.53
N THR A 12 -5.77 25.74 -2.88
CA THR A 12 -5.72 25.61 -1.43
C THR A 12 -4.27 25.70 -0.96
N ALA A 13 -4.03 26.49 0.10
CA ALA A 13 -2.72 26.64 0.71
C ALA A 13 -2.13 25.27 1.10
N VAL A 14 -0.80 25.14 0.94
CA VAL A 14 -0.06 23.94 1.37
C VAL A 14 -0.04 23.89 2.89
N GLN A 15 -0.42 22.74 3.44
CA GLN A 15 -0.39 22.43 4.87
C GLN A 15 0.80 21.51 5.14
N ALA A 16 1.52 21.74 6.24
CA ALA A 16 2.58 20.83 6.66
C ALA A 16 1.99 19.46 7.04
N ILE A 17 2.76 18.40 6.81
CA ILE A 17 2.44 17.08 7.36
C ILE A 17 3.13 16.98 8.72
N PRO A 18 2.39 16.77 9.82
CA PRO A 18 2.99 16.58 11.13
C PRO A 18 4.04 15.46 11.18
N ASP A 19 5.13 15.67 11.92
CA ASP A 19 6.26 14.73 12.02
C ASP A 19 5.84 13.35 12.55
N ASP A 20 4.79 13.29 13.38
CA ASP A 20 4.24 12.04 13.92
C ASP A 20 3.50 11.18 12.89
N LEU A 21 3.38 11.65 11.64
CA LEU A 21 2.92 10.87 10.50
C LEU A 21 4.06 10.26 9.69
N ALA A 22 5.30 10.73 9.87
CA ALA A 22 6.45 10.23 9.17
C ALA A 22 6.74 8.78 9.58
N ASP A 23 7.14 7.98 8.60
CA ASP A 23 7.48 6.57 8.79
C ASP A 23 8.83 6.33 8.10
N PRO A 24 9.96 6.46 8.83
CA PRO A 24 11.30 6.36 8.22
C PRO A 24 11.52 5.03 7.47
N ALA A 25 10.87 3.95 7.91
CA ALA A 25 10.92 2.65 7.26
C ALA A 25 10.27 2.63 5.86
N SER A 26 9.50 3.66 5.49
CA SER A 26 8.87 3.76 4.17
C SER A 26 9.82 4.20 3.05
N GLY A 27 11.02 4.69 3.38
CA GLY A 27 11.94 5.28 2.41
C GLY A 27 11.44 6.58 1.77
N LEU A 28 10.45 7.23 2.41
CA LEU A 28 9.81 8.46 1.94
C LEU A 28 9.66 9.45 3.09
N ALA A 29 9.97 10.71 2.84
CA ALA A 29 9.78 11.81 3.78
C ALA A 29 8.65 12.72 3.30
N PRO A 30 7.46 12.71 3.95
CA PRO A 30 6.39 13.64 3.62
C PRO A 30 6.80 15.08 3.95
N ALA A 31 6.42 16.04 3.12
CA ALA A 31 6.72 17.45 3.33
C ALA A 31 5.44 18.29 3.54
N GLY A 32 4.45 18.12 2.68
CA GLY A 32 3.22 18.91 2.75
C GLY A 32 2.09 18.31 1.95
N TRP A 33 0.88 18.79 2.20
CA TRP A 33 -0.32 18.35 1.49
C TRP A 33 -1.25 19.52 1.19
N ARG A 34 -2.09 19.36 0.17
CA ARG A 34 -3.12 20.33 -0.20
C ARG A 34 -4.36 19.61 -0.71
N ARG A 35 -5.53 20.16 -0.41
CA ARG A 35 -6.80 19.70 -0.98
C ARG A 35 -7.00 20.35 -2.35
N ARG A 36 -7.19 19.56 -3.40
CA ARG A 36 -7.46 20.04 -4.78
C ARG A 36 -8.96 20.04 -5.11
N ALA A 37 -9.68 19.05 -4.58
CA ALA A 37 -11.15 18.97 -4.63
C ALA A 37 -11.64 18.24 -3.36
N GLU A 38 -12.95 18.04 -3.23
CA GLU A 38 -13.53 17.41 -2.03
C GLU A 38 -12.83 16.10 -1.63
N HIS A 39 -12.59 15.21 -2.60
CA HIS A 39 -11.93 13.91 -2.38
C HIS A 39 -10.62 13.77 -3.15
N ARG A 40 -10.03 14.89 -3.59
CA ARG A 40 -8.76 14.90 -4.32
C ARG A 40 -7.72 15.74 -3.60
N PHE A 41 -6.53 15.18 -3.44
CA PHE A 41 -5.43 15.74 -2.69
C PHE A 41 -4.14 15.67 -3.49
N GLU A 42 -3.17 16.46 -3.08
CA GLU A 42 -1.81 16.39 -3.59
C GLU A 42 -0.85 16.46 -2.41
N ILE A 43 0.10 15.53 -2.38
CA ILE A 43 1.08 15.37 -1.31
C ILE A 43 2.47 15.53 -1.93
N ASP A 44 3.28 16.38 -1.33
CA ASP A 44 4.69 16.51 -1.66
C ASP A 44 5.51 15.68 -0.67
N ALA A 45 6.47 14.92 -1.20
CA ALA A 45 7.38 14.10 -0.41
C ALA A 45 8.78 14.10 -1.06
N ARG A 46 9.76 13.58 -0.33
CA ARG A 46 11.09 13.26 -0.86
C ARG A 46 11.30 11.76 -0.83
N TYR A 47 11.75 11.22 -1.95
CA TYR A 47 12.22 9.85 -2.03
C TYR A 47 13.57 9.71 -1.32
N ASP A 48 13.76 8.66 -0.55
CA ASP A 48 15.02 8.30 0.09
C ASP A 48 15.50 6.92 -0.41
N SER A 49 14.64 5.91 -0.28
CA SER A 49 14.94 4.53 -0.67
C SER A 49 13.68 3.75 -1.06
N GLY A 50 13.87 2.56 -1.64
CA GLY A 50 12.81 1.59 -1.89
C GLY A 50 12.67 1.21 -3.35
N ASP A 51 12.40 -0.07 -3.59
CA ASP A 51 12.34 -0.61 -4.93
C ASP A 51 10.95 -0.45 -5.58
N GLN A 52 10.95 -0.22 -6.89
CA GLN A 52 9.73 -0.36 -7.68
C GLN A 52 9.35 -1.84 -7.86
N PRO A 53 8.04 -2.16 -7.88
CA PRO A 53 6.92 -1.21 -7.85
C PRO A 53 6.43 -0.86 -6.44
N LEU A 54 6.98 -1.46 -5.38
CA LEU A 54 6.41 -1.33 -4.03
C LEU A 54 6.52 0.08 -3.44
N VAL A 55 7.57 0.85 -3.79
CA VAL A 55 7.69 2.24 -3.37
C VAL A 55 6.49 3.10 -3.80
N LEU A 56 5.80 2.75 -4.89
CA LEU A 56 4.57 3.43 -5.34
C LEU A 56 3.42 3.19 -4.36
N ALA A 57 3.26 1.95 -3.89
CA ALA A 57 2.28 1.62 -2.86
C ALA A 57 2.64 2.26 -1.51
N HIS A 58 3.94 2.34 -1.15
CA HIS A 58 4.38 3.10 0.03
C HIS A 58 4.02 4.59 -0.06
N ALA A 59 4.24 5.21 -1.22
CA ALA A 59 3.91 6.62 -1.44
C ALA A 59 2.41 6.88 -1.28
N VAL A 60 1.57 6.06 -1.93
CA VAL A 60 0.11 6.17 -1.81
C VAL A 60 -0.37 5.86 -0.39
N ARG A 61 0.18 4.84 0.28
CA ARG A 61 -0.11 4.53 1.70
C ARG A 61 0.19 5.72 2.60
N LEU A 62 1.37 6.31 2.47
CA LEU A 62 1.81 7.44 3.28
C LEU A 62 0.89 8.65 3.05
N ALA A 63 0.59 8.97 1.80
CA ALA A 63 -0.33 10.04 1.44
C ALA A 63 -1.74 9.81 1.99
N ALA A 64 -2.27 8.57 1.85
CA ALA A 64 -3.58 8.18 2.36
C ALA A 64 -3.65 8.27 3.89
N LEU A 65 -2.61 7.84 4.62
CA LEU A 65 -2.55 7.98 6.08
C LEU A 65 -2.53 9.46 6.49
N ALA A 66 -1.75 10.30 5.83
CA ALA A 66 -1.71 11.73 6.13
C ALA A 66 -3.09 12.38 5.93
N VAL A 67 -3.71 12.15 4.76
CA VAL A 67 -5.03 12.69 4.43
C VAL A 67 -6.12 12.13 5.36
N ALA A 68 -6.07 10.85 5.72
CA ALA A 68 -7.04 10.25 6.64
C ALA A 68 -7.08 10.99 7.99
N HIS A 69 -5.92 11.31 8.55
CA HIS A 69 -5.87 12.00 9.83
C HIS A 69 -6.11 13.51 9.71
N GLU A 70 -5.43 14.19 8.78
CA GLU A 70 -5.46 15.65 8.68
C GLU A 70 -6.75 16.17 8.01
N ALA A 71 -7.19 15.49 6.95
CA ALA A 71 -8.31 15.94 6.13
C ALA A 71 -9.64 15.28 6.51
N TYR A 72 -9.60 14.05 7.03
CA TYR A 72 -10.77 13.26 7.39
C TYR A 72 -10.91 12.95 8.89
N ARG A 73 -10.07 13.57 9.73
CA ARG A 73 -10.19 13.58 11.20
C ARG A 73 -10.13 12.18 11.84
N VAL A 74 -9.49 11.22 11.20
CA VAL A 74 -9.19 9.93 11.86
C VAL A 74 -8.29 10.21 13.07
N PRO A 75 -8.65 9.78 14.30
CA PRO A 75 -7.80 9.99 15.46
C PRO A 75 -6.48 9.22 15.33
N ARG A 76 -5.36 9.81 15.77
CA ARG A 76 -4.02 9.19 15.71
C ARG A 76 -3.94 7.81 16.38
N GLY A 77 -4.76 7.55 17.39
CA GLY A 77 -4.82 6.25 18.08
C GLY A 77 -5.70 5.20 17.38
N HIS A 78 -6.32 5.49 16.24
CA HIS A 78 -7.04 4.47 15.48
C HIS A 78 -6.08 3.61 14.66
N HIS A 79 -6.34 2.31 14.64
CA HIS A 79 -5.54 1.35 13.89
C HIS A 79 -5.97 1.38 12.42
N CYS A 80 -5.02 1.62 11.53
CA CYS A 80 -5.20 1.44 10.10
C CYS A 80 -5.02 -0.05 9.76
N VAL A 81 -6.03 -0.65 9.16
CA VAL A 81 -6.04 -2.05 8.72
C VAL A 81 -6.08 -2.08 7.21
N PHE A 82 -5.12 -2.78 6.60
CA PHE A 82 -5.10 -3.01 5.16
C PHE A 82 -6.18 -4.01 4.76
N ARG A 83 -6.96 -3.66 3.73
CA ARG A 83 -7.82 -4.61 3.03
C ARG A 83 -7.17 -5.07 1.73
N SER A 84 -6.60 -4.14 0.98
CA SER A 84 -5.84 -4.45 -0.24
C SER A 84 -4.81 -3.38 -0.57
N LEU A 85 -3.88 -3.74 -1.46
CA LEU A 85 -2.99 -2.81 -2.13
C LEU A 85 -2.75 -3.25 -3.58
N SER A 86 -2.36 -2.30 -4.42
CA SER A 86 -1.79 -2.58 -5.74
C SER A 86 -0.80 -1.50 -6.16
N CYS A 87 0.07 -1.83 -7.10
CA CYS A 87 0.95 -0.88 -7.75
C CYS A 87 1.26 -1.30 -9.18
N ALA A 88 1.46 -0.29 -10.04
CA ALA A 88 1.83 -0.46 -11.42
C ALA A 88 2.82 0.65 -11.81
N PRO A 89 4.10 0.31 -12.09
CA PRO A 89 5.08 1.30 -12.50
C PRO A 89 4.77 1.82 -13.90
N ALA A 90 5.17 3.06 -14.17
CA ALA A 90 5.03 3.65 -15.49
C ALA A 90 5.98 3.01 -16.51
N GLU A 91 5.69 3.20 -17.80
CA GLU A 91 6.59 2.86 -18.91
C GLU A 91 7.45 4.07 -19.34
N PRO A 92 8.67 3.86 -19.86
CA PRO A 92 9.40 2.60 -19.93
C PRO A 92 10.13 2.33 -18.61
N GLY A 93 9.85 1.18 -17.96
CA GLY A 93 10.71 0.67 -16.89
C GLY A 93 10.66 1.39 -15.54
N PRO A 94 11.06 0.73 -14.43
CA PRO A 94 11.31 1.44 -13.19
C PRO A 94 12.50 2.40 -13.38
N LEU A 95 12.41 3.55 -12.73
CA LEU A 95 13.47 4.55 -12.71
C LEU A 95 14.22 4.45 -11.38
N ALA A 96 15.54 4.30 -11.45
CA ALA A 96 16.38 4.49 -10.28
C ALA A 96 16.32 5.97 -9.86
N LEU A 97 15.81 6.23 -8.67
CA LEU A 97 15.70 7.58 -8.12
C LEU A 97 16.85 7.84 -7.16
N PRO A 98 17.57 8.97 -7.28
CA PRO A 98 18.52 9.39 -6.26
C PRO A 98 17.79 9.72 -4.94
N PRO A 99 18.39 9.41 -3.78
CA PRO A 99 17.89 9.91 -2.50
C PRO A 99 17.76 11.44 -2.49
N GLY A 100 16.72 11.95 -1.85
CA GLY A 100 16.36 13.36 -1.83
C GLY A 100 15.47 13.83 -2.99
N THR A 101 15.23 13.00 -4.00
CA THR A 101 14.42 13.35 -5.18
C THR A 101 13.01 13.78 -4.76
N PRO A 102 12.57 15.00 -5.11
CA PRO A 102 11.20 15.43 -4.87
C PRO A 102 10.21 14.58 -5.68
N ILE A 103 9.17 14.10 -5.00
CA ILE A 103 8.04 13.43 -5.62
C ILE A 103 6.74 14.12 -5.22
N THR A 104 5.77 14.07 -6.13
CA THR A 104 4.40 14.48 -5.86
C THR A 104 3.47 13.30 -6.05
N ILE A 105 2.52 13.17 -5.15
CA ILE A 105 1.49 12.13 -5.16
C ILE A 105 0.15 12.83 -5.34
N GLY A 106 -0.45 12.70 -6.53
CA GLY A 106 -1.85 13.01 -6.72
C GLY A 106 -2.69 11.89 -6.12
N LEU A 107 -3.64 12.19 -5.24
CA LEU A 107 -4.37 11.19 -4.47
C LEU A 107 -5.89 11.43 -4.58
N ASP A 108 -6.62 10.41 -5.02
CA ASP A 108 -8.08 10.37 -4.98
C ASP A 108 -8.54 9.40 -3.86
N CYS A 109 -9.43 9.90 -3.00
CA CYS A 109 -10.14 9.09 -2.02
C CYS A 109 -11.42 8.54 -2.67
N LEU A 110 -11.49 7.22 -2.79
CA LEU A 110 -12.55 6.49 -3.45
C LEU A 110 -13.56 5.98 -2.41
N ASP A 111 -14.84 6.30 -2.63
CA ASP A 111 -15.97 5.84 -1.83
C ASP A 111 -15.76 5.98 -0.31
N PRO A 112 -15.52 7.20 0.21
CA PRO A 112 -15.22 7.41 1.62
C PRO A 112 -16.41 7.00 2.51
N ASP A 113 -16.20 6.02 3.39
CA ASP A 113 -17.17 5.66 4.42
C ASP A 113 -17.01 6.59 5.63
N LEU A 114 -17.95 7.52 5.78
CA LEU A 114 -17.97 8.49 6.86
C LEU A 114 -18.98 8.10 7.95
N ARG A 115 -18.54 8.17 9.21
CA ARG A 115 -19.38 8.02 10.41
C ARG A 115 -19.23 9.27 11.26
N ARG A 116 -20.31 10.04 11.39
CA ARG A 116 -20.31 11.33 12.12
C ARG A 116 -19.20 12.29 11.65
N GLY A 117 -18.93 12.31 10.34
CA GLY A 117 -17.91 13.17 9.73
C GLY A 117 -16.46 12.71 9.89
N GLN A 118 -16.22 11.52 10.45
CA GLN A 118 -14.92 10.87 10.54
C GLN A 118 -14.86 9.71 9.54
N LEU A 119 -13.72 9.53 8.87
CA LEU A 119 -13.50 8.39 8.00
C LEU A 119 -13.31 7.10 8.80
N VAL A 120 -13.99 6.03 8.39
CA VAL A 120 -13.83 4.68 8.95
C VAL A 120 -13.33 3.67 7.92
N GLY A 121 -13.33 4.02 6.64
CA GLY A 121 -12.64 3.29 5.59
C GLY A 121 -12.81 3.94 4.22
N ALA A 122 -11.89 3.65 3.31
CA ALA A 122 -11.92 4.11 1.92
C ALA A 122 -10.87 3.36 1.09
N GLY A 123 -11.09 3.34 -0.23
CA GLY A 123 -10.02 3.14 -1.20
C GLY A 123 -9.27 4.45 -1.43
N PHE A 124 -7.98 4.37 -1.70
CA PHE A 124 -7.17 5.50 -2.11
C PHE A 124 -6.37 5.11 -3.34
N ARG A 125 -6.53 5.85 -4.43
CA ARG A 125 -5.72 5.71 -5.63
C ARG A 125 -4.79 6.89 -5.73
N GLY A 126 -3.53 6.63 -6.05
CA GLY A 126 -2.59 7.71 -6.29
C GLY A 126 -1.72 7.52 -7.52
N GLU A 127 -1.36 8.64 -8.10
CA GLU A 127 -0.40 8.78 -9.19
C GLU A 127 0.86 9.42 -8.60
N VAL A 128 1.99 8.71 -8.70
CA VAL A 128 3.28 9.16 -8.17
C VAL A 128 4.09 9.70 -9.34
N ARG A 129 4.61 10.92 -9.21
CA ARG A 129 5.39 11.59 -10.26
C ARG A 129 6.56 12.35 -9.68
N THR A 130 7.60 12.53 -10.46
CA THR A 130 8.57 13.61 -10.28
C THR A 130 8.05 14.88 -10.99
N GLU A 131 8.86 15.93 -11.08
CA GLU A 131 8.53 17.12 -11.88
C GLU A 131 8.32 16.77 -13.37
N ASP A 132 9.19 15.93 -13.92
CA ASP A 132 9.25 15.70 -15.38
C ASP A 132 8.47 14.48 -15.88
N ARG A 133 8.09 13.54 -15.00
CA ARG A 133 7.48 12.28 -15.43
C ARG A 133 6.69 11.55 -14.35
N SER A 134 5.77 10.70 -14.82
CA SER A 134 5.11 9.70 -13.97
C SER A 134 6.06 8.56 -13.62
N LEU A 135 6.00 8.13 -12.36
CA LEU A 135 6.67 6.94 -11.83
C LEU A 135 5.73 5.72 -11.83
N GLY A 136 4.42 5.96 -11.79
CA GLY A 136 3.40 4.93 -11.82
C GLY A 136 2.25 5.22 -10.89
N THR A 137 1.45 4.20 -10.63
CA THR A 137 0.26 4.28 -9.79
C THR A 137 0.35 3.32 -8.62
N GLY A 138 -0.34 3.68 -7.54
CA GLY A 138 -0.57 2.82 -6.39
C GLY A 138 -2.03 2.90 -5.96
N GLN A 139 -2.52 1.84 -5.33
CA GLN A 139 -3.81 1.85 -4.66
C GLN A 139 -3.68 1.15 -3.32
N VAL A 140 -4.43 1.63 -2.33
CA VAL A 140 -4.59 1.00 -1.02
C VAL A 140 -6.04 1.09 -0.58
N ASP A 141 -6.56 0.08 0.11
CA ASP A 141 -7.87 0.12 0.75
C ASP A 141 -7.70 -0.08 2.25
N PHE A 142 -8.25 0.85 3.03
CA PHE A 142 -8.12 0.88 4.48
C PHE A 142 -9.46 0.80 5.20
N ALA A 143 -9.40 0.18 6.37
CA ALA A 143 -10.33 0.42 7.47
C ALA A 143 -9.59 1.12 8.62
N PHE A 144 -10.27 2.03 9.32
CA PHE A 144 -9.76 2.69 10.52
C PHE A 144 -10.57 2.26 11.73
N LEU A 145 -9.95 1.51 12.63
CA LEU A 145 -10.61 0.91 13.79
C LEU A 145 -10.21 1.64 15.07
N SER A 146 -11.18 1.92 15.94
CA SER A 146 -10.87 2.37 17.29
C SER A 146 -10.09 1.26 18.04
N PRO A 147 -9.30 1.59 19.08
CA PRO A 147 -8.55 0.60 19.84
C PRO A 147 -9.41 -0.57 20.38
N ALA A 148 -10.65 -0.28 20.78
CA ALA A 148 -11.57 -1.31 21.28
C ALA A 148 -12.03 -2.27 20.16
N VAL A 149 -12.40 -1.72 19.00
CA VAL A 149 -12.82 -2.53 17.83
C VAL A 149 -11.63 -3.32 17.29
N TYR A 150 -10.44 -2.72 17.24
CA TYR A 150 -9.21 -3.40 16.81
C TYR A 150 -8.92 -4.64 17.67
N ARG A 151 -8.94 -4.50 19.01
CA ARG A 151 -8.74 -5.64 19.92
C ARG A 151 -9.77 -6.74 19.72
N PHE A 152 -11.02 -6.38 19.50
CA PHE A 152 -12.10 -7.33 19.25
C PHE A 152 -11.88 -8.11 17.93
N VAL A 153 -11.65 -7.40 16.83
CA VAL A 153 -11.43 -8.02 15.52
C VAL A 153 -10.16 -8.88 15.52
N ARG A 154 -9.08 -8.42 16.17
CA ARG A 154 -7.83 -9.19 16.34
C ARG A 154 -8.06 -10.50 17.10
N GLY A 155 -8.88 -10.48 18.15
CA GLY A 155 -9.22 -11.67 18.93
C GLY A 155 -10.20 -12.61 18.23
N THR A 156 -10.83 -12.17 17.14
CA THR A 156 -11.74 -12.99 16.36
C THR A 156 -10.94 -13.77 15.32
N PRO A 157 -11.07 -15.11 15.25
CA PRO A 157 -10.50 -15.85 14.14
C PRO A 157 -11.07 -15.30 12.83
N GLY A 158 -10.25 -14.66 12.01
CA GLY A 158 -10.65 -14.30 10.64
C GLY A 158 -11.18 -15.52 9.85
N GLN A 159 -11.99 -15.27 8.83
CA GLN A 159 -12.53 -16.35 8.00
C GLN A 159 -11.40 -17.07 7.25
N ALA A 160 -11.54 -18.39 7.08
CA ALA A 160 -10.73 -19.11 6.12
C ALA A 160 -11.02 -18.50 4.73
N ALA A 161 -9.98 -18.29 3.93
CA ALA A 161 -10.20 -17.99 2.52
C ALA A 161 -11.06 -19.12 1.92
N PRO A 162 -11.97 -18.82 0.98
CA PRO A 162 -12.71 -19.86 0.27
C PRO A 162 -11.73 -20.90 -0.27
N ASP A 163 -12.16 -22.16 -0.37
CA ASP A 163 -11.35 -23.31 -0.81
C ASP A 163 -10.64 -23.00 -2.13
N ALA A 164 -9.47 -22.38 -2.05
CA ALA A 164 -8.61 -22.19 -3.18
C ALA A 164 -8.16 -23.60 -3.62
N PRO A 165 -8.16 -23.90 -4.92
CA PRO A 165 -7.69 -25.20 -5.39
C PRO A 165 -6.32 -25.48 -4.77
N PRO A 166 -6.03 -26.74 -4.40
CA PRO A 166 -4.79 -27.07 -3.74
C PRO A 166 -3.62 -26.48 -4.53
N TRP A 167 -2.71 -25.81 -3.82
CA TRP A 167 -1.53 -25.17 -4.39
C TRP A 167 -0.49 -26.23 -4.78
N THR A 168 -0.84 -27.11 -5.72
CA THR A 168 0.03 -28.14 -6.28
C THR A 168 1.02 -27.51 -7.26
N GLY A 169 2.30 -27.87 -7.17
CA GLY A 169 3.36 -27.31 -8.04
C GLY A 169 3.80 -25.89 -7.68
N SER A 170 3.52 -25.42 -6.47
CA SER A 170 3.96 -24.10 -5.99
C SER A 170 5.37 -24.15 -5.38
N SER A 171 6.18 -23.11 -5.60
CA SER A 171 7.33 -22.87 -4.74
C SER A 171 6.80 -22.38 -3.38
N ALA A 172 7.37 -22.91 -2.29
CA ALA A 172 7.01 -22.53 -0.94
C ALA A 172 8.27 -22.10 -0.19
N GLN A 173 8.20 -20.95 0.46
CA GLN A 173 9.31 -20.39 1.22
C GLN A 173 8.82 -19.95 2.59
N GLU A 174 9.61 -20.23 3.63
CA GLU A 174 9.37 -19.67 4.95
C GLU A 174 9.82 -18.21 4.98
N PHE A 175 8.98 -17.32 5.49
CA PHE A 175 9.27 -15.91 5.70
C PHE A 175 9.16 -15.54 7.16
N ARG A 176 10.20 -14.87 7.66
CA ARG A 176 10.23 -14.24 8.98
C ARG A 176 10.61 -12.77 8.79
N PRO A 177 9.78 -11.82 9.25
CA PRO A 177 10.12 -10.41 9.16
C PRO A 177 11.33 -10.11 10.03
N ARG A 178 12.21 -9.25 9.55
CA ARG A 178 13.29 -8.70 10.37
C ARG A 178 12.73 -7.75 11.43
N PRO A 179 13.44 -7.52 12.55
CA PRO A 179 12.97 -6.60 13.60
C PRO A 179 12.64 -5.19 13.11
N ASP A 180 13.41 -4.66 12.16
CA ASP A 180 13.17 -3.35 11.52
C ASP A 180 11.85 -3.32 10.73
N GLN A 181 11.45 -4.45 10.13
CA GLN A 181 10.18 -4.59 9.41
C GLN A 181 8.97 -4.74 10.33
N LEU A 182 9.18 -4.86 11.65
CA LEU A 182 8.15 -4.92 12.68
C LEU A 182 8.00 -3.58 13.42
N THR A 183 8.37 -2.49 12.77
CA THR A 183 8.26 -1.13 13.31
C THR A 183 7.38 -0.28 12.40
N PHE A 184 6.52 0.55 12.98
CA PHE A 184 5.75 1.56 12.28
C PHE A 184 5.87 2.89 13.03
N ARG A 185 6.37 3.94 12.35
CA ARG A 185 6.62 5.26 12.95
C ARG A 185 7.47 5.21 14.22
N GLY A 186 8.50 4.35 14.20
CA GLY A 186 9.45 4.18 15.30
C GLY A 186 8.94 3.36 16.48
N ALA A 187 7.72 2.81 16.43
CA ALA A 187 7.17 1.93 17.47
C ALA A 187 6.99 0.49 16.96
N PRO A 188 7.20 -0.52 17.81
CA PRO A 188 6.96 -1.92 17.44
C PRO A 188 5.47 -2.16 17.13
N VAL A 189 5.21 -3.02 16.15
CA VAL A 189 3.86 -3.49 15.82
C VAL A 189 3.59 -4.89 16.36
N ASP A 190 2.32 -5.19 16.59
CA ASP A 190 1.83 -6.44 17.17
C ASP A 190 1.39 -7.49 16.12
N HIS A 191 1.68 -7.22 14.85
CA HIS A 191 1.39 -8.05 13.68
C HIS A 191 2.45 -7.79 12.60
N ILE A 192 2.54 -8.69 11.61
CA ILE A 192 3.38 -8.46 10.42
C ILE A 192 2.65 -7.48 9.51
N PRO A 193 3.22 -6.30 9.20
CA PRO A 193 2.56 -5.30 8.36
C PRO A 193 2.24 -5.83 6.95
N GLY A 194 1.14 -5.35 6.37
CA GLY A 194 0.76 -5.75 5.01
C GLY A 194 1.82 -5.39 3.96
N MET A 195 2.49 -4.25 4.10
CA MET A 195 3.60 -3.84 3.24
C MET A 195 4.79 -4.82 3.32
N THR A 196 5.10 -5.33 4.51
CA THR A 196 6.17 -6.31 4.74
C THR A 196 5.85 -7.65 4.06
N LEU A 197 4.60 -8.12 4.13
CA LEU A 197 4.19 -9.31 3.39
C LEU A 197 4.25 -9.08 1.87
N ALA A 198 3.83 -7.91 1.40
CA ALA A 198 3.89 -7.56 -0.02
C ALA A 198 5.32 -7.48 -0.55
N GLU A 199 6.25 -6.94 0.23
CA GLU A 199 7.69 -6.92 -0.06
C GLU A 199 8.22 -8.34 -0.24
N ALA A 200 7.99 -9.22 0.74
CA ALA A 200 8.48 -10.59 0.69
C ALA A 200 7.87 -11.41 -0.47
N LEU A 201 6.60 -11.17 -0.81
CA LEU A 201 5.97 -11.79 -1.98
C LEU A 201 6.58 -11.27 -3.30
N LEU A 202 6.91 -9.99 -3.39
CA LEU A 202 7.58 -9.41 -4.54
C LEU A 202 9.02 -9.92 -4.70
N GLU A 203 9.76 -10.09 -3.60
CA GLU A 203 11.07 -10.73 -3.59
C GLU A 203 10.98 -12.15 -4.15
N MET A 204 10.04 -12.96 -3.66
CA MET A 204 9.79 -14.31 -4.16
C MET A 204 9.45 -14.34 -5.67
N VAL A 205 8.65 -13.37 -6.15
CA VAL A 205 8.35 -13.22 -7.59
C VAL A 205 9.63 -12.90 -8.38
N ARG A 206 10.46 -11.97 -7.91
CA ARG A 206 11.71 -11.58 -8.60
C ARG A 206 12.67 -12.78 -8.68
N ASP A 207 12.86 -13.50 -7.59
CA ASP A 207 13.74 -14.66 -7.54
C ASP A 207 13.30 -15.76 -8.51
N GLN A 208 12.00 -16.09 -8.52
CA GLN A 208 11.46 -17.14 -9.39
C GLN A 208 11.48 -16.77 -10.88
N THR A 209 11.40 -15.47 -11.19
CA THR A 209 11.33 -14.97 -12.57
C THR A 209 12.68 -14.56 -13.15
N GLY A 210 13.76 -14.70 -12.38
CA GLY A 210 15.11 -14.31 -12.78
C GLY A 210 15.27 -12.78 -12.88
N GLY A 211 14.58 -12.03 -12.02
CA GLY A 211 14.60 -10.56 -12.02
C GLY A 211 13.74 -9.92 -13.12
N ALA A 212 12.75 -10.63 -13.66
CA ALA A 212 11.82 -10.06 -14.62
C ALA A 212 11.13 -8.82 -14.04
N ARG A 213 10.83 -7.85 -14.90
CA ARG A 213 10.25 -6.59 -14.44
C ARG A 213 8.81 -6.82 -14.03
N VAL A 214 8.45 -6.48 -12.80
CA VAL A 214 7.06 -6.48 -12.33
C VAL A 214 6.34 -5.25 -12.88
N THR A 215 5.33 -5.45 -13.73
CA THR A 215 4.51 -4.39 -14.35
C THR A 215 3.18 -4.17 -13.64
N HIS A 216 2.76 -5.14 -12.82
CA HIS A 216 1.64 -4.97 -11.92
C HIS A 216 1.81 -5.90 -10.71
N PHE A 217 1.47 -5.41 -9.52
CA PHE A 217 1.35 -6.20 -8.32
C PHE A 217 0.08 -5.83 -7.57
N SER A 218 -0.63 -6.82 -7.04
CA SER A 218 -1.79 -6.61 -6.19
C SER A 218 -1.83 -7.64 -5.06
N SER A 219 -2.39 -7.24 -3.93
CA SER A 219 -2.52 -8.08 -2.75
C SER A 219 -3.76 -7.68 -1.96
N THR A 220 -4.46 -8.68 -1.42
CA THR A 220 -5.62 -8.57 -0.54
C THR A 220 -5.30 -9.25 0.78
N PHE A 221 -5.61 -8.60 1.88
CA PHE A 221 -5.30 -9.05 3.24
C PHE A 221 -6.58 -9.55 3.92
N THR A 222 -6.59 -10.81 4.33
CA THR A 222 -7.78 -11.51 4.82
C THR A 222 -7.66 -11.95 6.28
N GLY A 223 -6.49 -11.82 6.88
CA GLY A 223 -6.25 -12.25 8.26
C GLY A 223 -5.16 -11.46 8.97
N TYR A 224 -5.26 -11.42 10.30
CA TYR A 224 -4.22 -10.85 11.15
C TYR A 224 -3.09 -11.85 11.33
N THR A 225 -1.87 -11.33 11.25
CA THR A 225 -0.64 -12.09 11.52
C THR A 225 -0.13 -11.79 12.93
N VAL A 226 0.74 -12.67 13.44
CA VAL A 226 1.53 -12.43 14.64
C VAL A 226 3.03 -12.37 14.29
N PRO A 227 3.85 -11.52 14.95
CA PRO A 227 5.25 -11.32 14.55
C PRO A 227 6.16 -12.54 14.72
N ASP A 228 5.95 -13.33 15.78
CA ASP A 228 6.88 -14.42 16.16
C ASP A 228 6.66 -15.73 15.40
N THR A 229 5.59 -15.81 14.60
CA THR A 229 5.24 -17.00 13.81
C THR A 229 5.62 -16.77 12.35
N PRO A 230 6.33 -17.70 11.70
CA PRO A 230 6.67 -17.54 10.29
C PRO A 230 5.43 -17.61 9.40
N CYS A 231 5.49 -16.94 8.25
CA CYS A 231 4.55 -17.13 7.15
C CYS A 231 5.13 -18.13 6.15
N SER A 232 4.30 -19.02 5.60
CA SER A 232 4.61 -19.77 4.38
C SER A 232 4.15 -18.93 3.18
N LEU A 233 5.11 -18.41 2.43
CA LEU A 233 4.87 -17.74 1.15
C LEU A 233 4.80 -18.78 0.04
N ARG A 234 3.88 -18.57 -0.90
CA ARG A 234 3.72 -19.44 -2.06
C ARG A 234 3.55 -18.63 -3.32
N LEU A 235 4.08 -19.18 -4.41
CA LEU A 235 4.01 -18.61 -5.75
C LEU A 235 3.70 -19.72 -6.75
N ARG A 236 2.84 -19.42 -7.73
CA ARG A 236 2.64 -20.28 -8.89
C ARG A 236 2.37 -19.44 -10.14
N PRO A 237 2.75 -19.92 -11.34
CA PRO A 237 2.26 -19.34 -12.58
C PRO A 237 0.73 -19.39 -12.63
N ALA A 238 0.12 -18.36 -13.20
CA ALA A 238 -1.29 -18.34 -13.54
C ALA A 238 -1.41 -18.35 -15.06
N ASP A 239 -2.11 -19.33 -15.62
CA ASP A 239 -2.29 -19.42 -17.07
C ASP A 239 -2.99 -18.16 -17.58
N ALA A 240 -2.28 -17.42 -18.44
CA ALA A 240 -2.79 -16.24 -19.10
C ALA A 240 -2.16 -16.14 -20.49
N ASP A 241 -3.00 -15.96 -21.52
CA ASP A 241 -2.58 -15.86 -22.92
C ASP A 241 -1.44 -14.84 -23.11
N GLY A 242 -0.23 -15.35 -23.35
CA GLY A 242 0.97 -14.55 -23.63
C GLY A 242 1.48 -13.65 -22.50
N THR A 243 0.79 -13.59 -21.35
CA THR A 243 1.14 -12.74 -20.21
C THR A 243 1.78 -13.59 -19.11
N ARG A 244 2.98 -13.23 -18.66
CA ARG A 244 3.63 -13.90 -17.53
C ARG A 244 2.99 -13.43 -16.22
N ARG A 245 1.89 -14.08 -15.85
CA ARG A 245 1.15 -13.80 -14.61
C ARG A 245 1.48 -14.85 -13.55
N TYR A 246 1.53 -14.41 -12.31
CA TYR A 246 1.73 -15.25 -11.15
C TYR A 246 0.68 -14.96 -10.08
N GLU A 247 0.26 -16.01 -9.39
CA GLU A 247 -0.52 -15.92 -8.15
C GLU A 247 0.42 -16.05 -6.96
N VAL A 248 0.21 -15.20 -5.95
CA VAL A 248 0.95 -15.20 -4.69
C VAL A 248 0.02 -15.40 -3.51
N LEU A 249 0.54 -16.05 -2.47
CA LEU A 249 -0.20 -16.37 -1.25
C LEU A 249 0.75 -16.32 -0.05
N ALA A 250 0.26 -15.80 1.08
CA ALA A 250 0.89 -15.99 2.38
C ALA A 250 -0.07 -16.72 3.33
N VAL A 251 0.44 -17.75 3.99
CA VAL A 251 -0.26 -18.56 4.98
C VAL A 251 0.46 -18.46 6.32
N GLN A 252 -0.26 -18.16 7.40
CA GLN A 252 0.28 -18.23 8.76
C GLN A 252 -0.61 -19.15 9.61
N SER A 253 -0.01 -20.09 10.33
CA SER A 253 -0.75 -21.05 11.17
C SER A 253 -1.88 -21.79 10.43
N GLY A 254 -1.61 -22.21 9.19
CA GLY A 254 -2.58 -22.93 8.36
C GLY A 254 -3.69 -22.06 7.74
N ARG A 255 -3.63 -20.74 7.90
CA ARG A 255 -4.65 -19.82 7.41
C ARG A 255 -4.11 -18.84 6.39
N THR A 256 -4.84 -18.64 5.30
CA THR A 256 -4.56 -17.59 4.32
C THR A 256 -4.71 -16.22 4.97
N VAL A 257 -3.60 -15.47 5.02
CA VAL A 257 -3.57 -14.10 5.55
C VAL A 257 -3.47 -13.06 4.44
N CYS A 258 -2.94 -13.44 3.28
CA CYS A 258 -2.79 -12.57 2.13
C CYS A 258 -2.82 -13.40 0.83
N THR A 259 -3.51 -12.89 -0.19
CA THR A 259 -3.52 -13.42 -1.56
C THR A 259 -3.23 -12.29 -2.54
N GLY A 260 -2.67 -12.58 -3.70
CA GLY A 260 -2.38 -11.53 -4.67
C GLY A 260 -1.99 -12.06 -6.04
N THR A 261 -1.67 -11.12 -6.93
CA THR A 261 -1.15 -11.45 -8.25
C THR A 261 0.00 -10.52 -8.64
N ALA A 262 0.93 -11.04 -9.43
CA ALA A 262 1.99 -10.28 -10.07
C ALA A 262 1.95 -10.51 -11.57
N VAL A 263 2.22 -9.46 -12.35
CA VAL A 263 2.46 -9.55 -13.80
C VAL A 263 3.89 -9.11 -14.06
N VAL A 264 4.61 -9.90 -14.84
CA VAL A 264 6.01 -9.62 -15.18
C VAL A 264 6.24 -9.59 -16.69
N THR A 265 7.30 -8.91 -17.11
CA THR A 265 7.85 -8.91 -18.47
C THR A 265 9.31 -9.31 -18.42
#